data_AF-A0A9N9FD49-F1
#
_entry.id   AF-A0A9N9FD49-F1
#
_cell.length_a   1.000
_cell.length_b   1.000
_cell.length_c   1.000
_cell.angle_alpha   90.00
_cell.angle_beta   90.00
_cell.angle_gamma   90.00
#
_symmetry.space_group_name_H-M   'P 1'
#
loop_
_entity.id
_entity.type
_entity.pdbx_description
1 polymer ?
#
loop_
_entity_poly.entity_id
_entity_poly.type
_entity_poly.pdbx_seq_one_letter_code
_entity_poly.pdbx_strand_id
1 'polypeptide(L)'
;MEQTTELTSEFADTALKAIEDVSDELYEISIKNPELAYEEKFAHKLLVDYLQEKRFKVTPSSFGLETAFVAEFQSKAGREIGHACGHNLIAISGVGAAIGLKAVLEKFNIEGTVKLFGTPAEAGTFLVRGKTMKDMEELQPRVQKCFEAAADATGAKAKITWKDAVYEDQNNIFSGSTDQGNVTYLVPGFHPVYDIRSPIPVINHQREFAPACKTKTAHQETIKATSGMTLVGLDFLIDAEFAKQVKESFAKSKL
;
A
#
# COMPACT_ATOMS: atom_id res chain seq x y z
N MET A 1 -9.58 32.51 11.38
CA MET A 1 -9.77 31.17 11.96
C MET A 1 -10.93 30.47 11.30
N GLU A 2 -12.17 31.00 11.40
CA GLU A 2 -13.39 30.41 10.80
C GLU A 2 -13.24 30.05 9.31
N GLN A 3 -12.81 31.01 8.48
CA GLN A 3 -12.57 30.85 7.02
C GLN A 3 -11.48 29.81 6.66
N THR A 4 -10.50 29.59 7.55
CA THR A 4 -9.43 28.61 7.34
C THR A 4 -9.94 27.20 7.63
N THR A 5 -10.74 27.03 8.70
CA THR A 5 -11.44 25.79 9.03
C THR A 5 -12.44 25.37 7.95
N GLU A 6 -13.20 26.32 7.40
CA GLU A 6 -14.16 26.06 6.31
C GLU A 6 -13.45 25.55 5.05
N LEU A 7 -12.30 26.15 4.69
CA LEU A 7 -11.51 25.71 3.54
C LEU A 7 -10.91 24.32 3.76
N THR A 8 -10.41 24.03 4.97
CA THR A 8 -9.93 22.69 5.33
C THR A 8 -11.06 21.65 5.26
N SER A 9 -12.28 22.00 5.69
CA SER A 9 -13.44 21.11 5.53
C SER A 9 -13.81 20.90 4.06
N GLU A 10 -13.73 21.93 3.22
CA GLU A 10 -14.07 21.78 1.80
C GLU A 10 -13.05 20.91 1.04
N PHE A 11 -11.78 20.98 1.41
CA PHE A 11 -10.75 20.08 0.88
C PHE A 11 -11.01 18.63 1.30
N ALA A 12 -11.29 18.40 2.59
CA ALA A 12 -11.62 17.08 3.11
C ALA A 12 -12.86 16.51 2.42
N ASP A 13 -13.96 17.27 2.35
CA ASP A 13 -15.20 16.86 1.71
C ASP A 13 -15.01 16.55 0.23
N THR A 14 -14.20 17.34 -0.48
CA THR A 14 -13.87 17.08 -1.89
C THR A 14 -13.12 15.76 -2.06
N ALA A 15 -12.11 15.49 -1.22
CA ALA A 15 -11.35 14.25 -1.28
C ALA A 15 -12.22 13.03 -0.94
N LEU A 16 -13.00 13.12 0.14
CA LEU A 16 -13.88 12.04 0.60
C LEU A 16 -14.99 11.75 -0.40
N LYS A 17 -15.58 12.79 -0.99
CA LYS A 17 -16.60 12.63 -2.04
C LYS A 17 -16.02 11.95 -3.27
N ALA A 18 -14.81 12.32 -3.70
CA ALA A 18 -14.16 11.68 -4.84
C ALA A 18 -13.84 10.19 -4.59
N ILE A 19 -13.48 9.81 -3.36
CA ILE A 19 -13.30 8.39 -2.96
C ILE A 19 -14.63 7.65 -2.98
N GLU A 20 -15.67 8.25 -2.40
CA GLU A 20 -17.01 7.65 -2.34
C GLU A 20 -17.58 7.43 -3.75
N ASP A 21 -17.41 8.40 -4.66
CA ASP A 21 -17.90 8.34 -6.04
C ASP A 21 -17.30 7.18 -6.86
N VAL A 22 -16.12 6.69 -6.47
CA VAL A 22 -15.47 5.56 -7.13
C VAL A 22 -15.53 4.27 -6.29
N SER A 23 -16.13 4.30 -5.11
CA SER A 23 -16.12 3.18 -4.15
C SER A 23 -16.67 1.89 -4.76
N ASP A 24 -17.80 1.96 -5.48
CA ASP A 24 -18.40 0.79 -6.12
C ASP A 24 -17.53 0.25 -7.27
N GLU A 25 -16.92 1.13 -8.08
CA GLU A 25 -15.99 0.73 -9.14
C GLU A 25 -14.76 0.02 -8.56
N LEU A 26 -14.22 0.55 -7.46
CA LEU A 26 -13.11 -0.04 -6.73
C LEU A 26 -13.48 -1.40 -6.12
N TYR A 27 -14.69 -1.54 -5.59
CA TYR A 27 -15.17 -2.82 -5.09
C TYR A 27 -15.16 -3.87 -6.21
N GLU A 28 -15.73 -3.53 -7.36
CA GLU A 28 -15.77 -4.41 -8.54
C GLU A 28 -14.38 -4.77 -9.05
N ILE A 29 -13.41 -3.85 -8.99
CA ILE A 29 -12.01 -4.14 -9.31
C ILE A 29 -11.44 -5.16 -8.29
N SER A 30 -11.64 -4.92 -6.99
CA SER A 30 -11.01 -5.70 -5.91
C SER A 30 -11.40 -7.18 -5.86
N ILE A 31 -12.57 -7.55 -6.39
CA ILE A 31 -13.09 -8.92 -6.31
C ILE A 31 -12.76 -9.78 -7.54
N LYS A 32 -12.23 -9.16 -8.61
CA LYS A 32 -11.96 -9.80 -9.90
C LYS A 32 -10.63 -10.57 -9.89
N ASN A 33 -10.69 -11.77 -10.47
CA ASN A 33 -9.58 -12.64 -10.87
C ASN A 33 -8.25 -12.45 -10.09
N PRO A 34 -8.15 -12.96 -8.85
CA PRO A 34 -6.89 -12.93 -8.11
C PRO A 34 -5.83 -13.77 -8.82
N GLU A 35 -4.61 -13.23 -8.93
CA GLU A 35 -3.48 -13.84 -9.63
C GLU A 35 -2.32 -14.14 -8.66
N LEU A 36 -1.38 -14.96 -9.12
CA LEU A 36 -0.20 -15.33 -8.34
C LEU A 36 0.87 -14.23 -8.41
N ALA A 37 1.76 -14.22 -7.41
CA ALA A 37 2.88 -13.29 -7.34
C ALA A 37 3.72 -13.31 -8.62
N TYR A 38 4.01 -12.12 -9.17
CA TYR A 38 4.72 -11.87 -10.44
C TYR A 38 3.97 -12.30 -11.72
N GLU A 39 2.77 -12.85 -11.59
CA GLU A 39 1.91 -13.27 -12.71
C GLU A 39 0.63 -12.43 -12.78
N GLU A 40 0.57 -11.28 -12.10
CA GLU A 40 -0.59 -10.40 -11.97
C GLU A 40 -0.90 -9.59 -13.24
N LYS A 41 -1.01 -10.25 -14.39
CA LYS A 41 -1.16 -9.61 -15.70
C LYS A 41 -2.55 -9.02 -15.89
N PHE A 42 -3.60 -9.71 -15.42
CA PHE A 42 -4.97 -9.20 -15.44
C PHE A 42 -5.12 -8.01 -14.49
N ALA A 43 -4.66 -8.14 -13.23
CA ALA A 43 -4.76 -7.06 -12.25
C ALA A 43 -3.95 -5.83 -12.69
N HIS A 44 -2.74 -6.04 -13.22
CA HIS A 44 -1.93 -4.98 -13.82
C HIS A 44 -2.69 -4.24 -14.90
N LYS A 45 -3.20 -4.96 -15.91
CA LYS A 45 -3.92 -4.35 -17.02
C LYS A 45 -5.17 -3.59 -16.54
N LEU A 46 -5.96 -4.21 -15.66
CA LEU A 46 -7.18 -3.62 -15.12
C LEU A 46 -6.90 -2.29 -14.41
N LEU A 47 -5.86 -2.24 -13.57
CA LEU A 47 -5.50 -1.04 -12.81
C LEU A 47 -4.90 0.05 -13.72
N VAL A 48 -4.05 -0.33 -14.68
CA VAL A 48 -3.47 0.60 -15.65
C VAL A 48 -4.56 1.26 -16.49
N ASP A 49 -5.47 0.46 -17.07
CA ASP A 49 -6.58 0.97 -17.88
C ASP A 49 -7.46 1.91 -17.04
N TYR A 50 -7.83 1.50 -15.82
CA TYR A 50 -8.66 2.29 -14.93
C TYR A 50 -8.02 3.64 -14.56
N LEU A 51 -6.73 3.66 -14.22
CA LEU A 51 -6.01 4.89 -13.89
C LEU A 51 -5.87 5.82 -15.11
N GLN A 52 -5.69 5.28 -16.30
CA GLN A 52 -5.71 6.06 -17.55
C GLN A 52 -7.09 6.70 -17.79
N GLU A 53 -8.17 5.96 -17.58
CA GLU A 53 -9.55 6.49 -17.65
C GLU A 53 -9.78 7.64 -16.65
N LYS A 54 -9.20 7.55 -15.45
CA LYS A 54 -9.19 8.63 -14.44
C LYS A 54 -8.19 9.75 -14.73
N ARG A 55 -7.57 9.75 -15.92
CA ARG A 55 -6.66 10.77 -16.44
C ARG A 55 -5.33 10.89 -15.68
N PHE A 56 -4.84 9.78 -15.13
CA PHE A 56 -3.44 9.71 -14.71
C PHE A 56 -2.53 9.46 -15.91
N LYS A 57 -1.31 10.00 -15.85
CA LYS A 57 -0.23 9.58 -16.75
C LYS A 57 0.33 8.27 -16.20
N VAL A 58 0.07 7.16 -16.87
CA VAL A 58 0.49 5.83 -16.41
C VAL A 58 1.65 5.30 -17.25
N THR A 59 2.71 4.87 -16.57
CA THR A 59 3.85 4.13 -17.13
C THR A 59 3.70 2.66 -16.75
N PRO A 60 3.21 1.79 -17.66
CA PRO A 60 3.11 0.35 -17.39
C PRO A 60 4.49 -0.32 -17.42
N SER A 61 4.55 -1.56 -16.93
CA SER A 61 5.74 -2.42 -16.87
C SER A 61 7.02 -1.70 -16.42
N SER A 62 6.92 -0.99 -15.30
CA SER A 62 7.97 -0.11 -14.79
C SER A 62 9.08 -0.87 -14.06
N PHE A 63 10.26 -0.26 -13.95
CA PHE A 63 11.40 -0.77 -13.17
C PHE A 63 11.87 -2.19 -13.54
N GLY A 64 11.62 -2.61 -14.79
CA GLY A 64 12.01 -3.94 -15.28
C GLY A 64 11.08 -5.08 -14.82
N LEU A 65 9.92 -4.76 -14.24
CA LEU A 65 8.91 -5.73 -13.83
C LEU A 65 7.67 -5.60 -14.71
N GLU A 66 7.29 -6.69 -15.38
CA GLU A 66 6.16 -6.71 -16.33
C GLU A 66 4.85 -6.26 -15.67
N THR A 67 4.64 -6.66 -14.40
CA THR A 67 3.41 -6.41 -13.64
C THR A 67 3.43 -5.15 -12.78
N ALA A 68 4.53 -4.39 -12.76
CA ALA A 68 4.63 -3.12 -12.02
C ALA A 68 4.21 -1.90 -12.85
N PHE A 69 3.67 -0.86 -12.23
CA PHE A 69 3.34 0.39 -12.93
C PHE A 69 3.58 1.63 -12.05
N VAL A 70 3.68 2.80 -12.70
CA VAL A 70 3.66 4.11 -12.04
C VAL A 70 2.53 4.93 -12.64
N ALA A 71 1.65 5.48 -11.81
CA ALA A 71 0.63 6.44 -12.21
C ALA A 71 0.89 7.80 -11.57
N GLU A 72 0.95 8.84 -12.39
CA GLU A 72 1.29 10.20 -11.98
C GLU A 72 0.17 11.16 -12.33
N PHE A 73 -0.16 12.05 -11.39
CA PHE A 73 -0.94 13.24 -11.65
C PHE A 73 -0.18 14.46 -11.12
N GLN A 74 -0.09 15.51 -11.93
CA GLN A 74 0.61 16.74 -11.57
C GLN A 74 -0.26 17.93 -11.97
N SER A 75 -0.60 18.79 -11.00
CA SER A 75 -1.34 20.03 -11.29
C SER A 75 -0.37 21.13 -11.78
N LYS A 76 0.73 21.36 -11.04
CA LYS A 76 1.93 22.21 -11.27
C LYS A 76 3.05 21.75 -10.32
N ALA A 77 4.31 22.18 -10.53
CA ALA A 77 5.44 21.76 -9.68
C ALA A 77 5.18 22.10 -8.19
N GLY A 78 5.10 21.09 -7.34
CA GLY A 78 4.73 21.25 -5.93
C GLY A 78 5.15 20.06 -5.08
N ARG A 79 4.53 19.90 -3.90
CA ARG A 79 4.83 18.80 -2.97
C ARG A 79 4.45 17.45 -3.60
N GLU A 80 5.31 16.45 -3.46
CA GLU A 80 5.04 15.09 -3.94
C GLU A 80 4.53 14.21 -2.79
N ILE A 81 3.47 13.44 -3.05
CA ILE A 81 3.00 12.33 -2.20
C ILE A 81 3.02 11.05 -3.02
N GLY A 82 3.52 9.97 -2.43
CA GLY A 82 3.42 8.68 -3.08
C GLY A 82 3.55 7.44 -2.19
N HIS A 83 3.23 6.32 -2.87
CA HIS A 83 3.25 4.91 -2.48
C HIS A 83 2.05 4.33 -1.73
N ALA A 84 1.45 3.30 -2.33
CA ALA A 84 0.52 2.36 -1.71
C ALA A 84 0.65 1.01 -2.42
N CYS A 85 0.94 -0.06 -1.67
CA CYS A 85 1.35 -1.37 -2.18
C CYS A 85 0.19 -2.36 -2.42
N GLY A 86 0.41 -3.52 -3.05
CA GLY A 86 -0.60 -4.49 -3.49
C GLY A 86 -0.84 -5.78 -2.66
N HIS A 87 -2.00 -5.80 -1.99
CA HIS A 87 -3.02 -6.87 -2.04
C HIS A 87 -4.30 -6.24 -2.65
N ASN A 88 -5.31 -7.02 -3.06
CA ASN A 88 -6.50 -6.47 -3.73
C ASN A 88 -7.16 -5.27 -3.01
N LEU A 89 -7.25 -5.30 -1.68
CA LEU A 89 -7.75 -4.17 -0.86
C LEU A 89 -6.75 -3.02 -0.73
N ILE A 90 -5.45 -3.32 -0.62
CA ILE A 90 -4.41 -2.28 -0.50
C ILE A 90 -4.27 -1.54 -1.85
N ALA A 91 -4.37 -2.25 -2.97
CA ALA A 91 -4.37 -1.68 -4.31
C ALA A 91 -5.51 -0.68 -4.49
N ILE A 92 -6.76 -1.05 -4.14
CA ILE A 92 -7.89 -0.11 -4.26
C ILE A 92 -7.82 1.04 -3.25
N SER A 93 -7.20 0.82 -2.08
CA SER A 93 -6.93 1.89 -1.11
C SER A 93 -5.96 2.92 -1.69
N GLY A 94 -4.87 2.46 -2.31
CA GLY A 94 -3.92 3.32 -3.02
C GLY A 94 -4.55 4.11 -4.17
N VAL A 95 -5.36 3.45 -4.99
CA VAL A 95 -6.08 4.09 -6.11
C VAL A 95 -7.09 5.11 -5.59
N GLY A 96 -7.90 4.76 -4.60
CA GLY A 96 -8.87 5.67 -3.99
C GLY A 96 -8.20 6.92 -3.41
N ALA A 97 -7.10 6.74 -2.67
CA ALA A 97 -6.36 7.86 -2.10
C ALA A 97 -5.77 8.77 -3.19
N ALA A 98 -5.20 8.19 -4.25
CA ALA A 98 -4.68 8.96 -5.37
C ALA A 98 -5.77 9.79 -6.05
N ILE A 99 -6.97 9.23 -6.25
CA ILE A 99 -8.14 9.91 -6.83
C ILE A 99 -8.62 11.05 -5.90
N GLY A 100 -8.73 10.79 -4.61
CA GLY A 100 -9.13 11.79 -3.61
C GLY A 100 -8.20 12.99 -3.58
N LEU A 101 -6.89 12.76 -3.53
CA LEU A 101 -5.88 13.83 -3.57
C LEU A 101 -5.90 14.59 -4.90
N LYS A 102 -5.98 13.87 -6.03
CA LYS A 102 -6.09 14.48 -7.37
C LYS A 102 -7.29 15.42 -7.46
N ALA A 103 -8.46 15.01 -6.97
CA ALA A 103 -9.67 15.83 -7.02
C ALA A 103 -9.50 17.18 -6.30
N VAL A 104 -8.83 17.18 -5.15
CA VAL A 104 -8.52 18.41 -4.41
C VAL A 104 -7.51 19.28 -5.17
N LEU A 105 -6.43 18.71 -5.67
CA LEU A 105 -5.43 19.44 -6.45
C LEU A 105 -6.06 20.12 -7.69
N GLU A 106 -6.94 19.41 -8.40
CA GLU A 106 -7.65 19.92 -9.57
C GLU A 106 -8.66 21.01 -9.21
N LYS A 107 -9.56 20.74 -8.26
CA LYS A 107 -10.66 21.65 -7.93
C LYS A 107 -10.17 22.98 -7.37
N PHE A 108 -9.13 22.94 -6.54
CA PHE A 108 -8.63 24.13 -5.84
C PHE A 108 -7.34 24.71 -6.44
N ASN A 109 -6.85 24.14 -7.54
CA ASN A 109 -5.64 24.58 -8.24
C ASN A 109 -4.42 24.68 -7.27
N ILE A 110 -4.31 23.69 -6.37
CA ILE A 110 -3.18 23.54 -5.46
C ILE A 110 -2.02 22.90 -6.23
N GLU A 111 -0.81 23.41 -6.06
CA GLU A 111 0.38 22.88 -6.73
C GLU A 111 0.90 21.63 -6.01
N GLY A 112 1.01 20.51 -6.73
CA GLY A 112 1.46 19.25 -6.17
C GLY A 112 1.49 18.12 -7.19
N THR A 113 2.10 17.01 -6.78
CA THR A 113 2.19 15.78 -7.55
C THR A 113 1.72 14.60 -6.70
N VAL A 114 0.84 13.78 -7.27
CA VAL A 114 0.41 12.50 -6.70
C VAL A 114 1.03 11.38 -7.54
N LYS A 115 1.80 10.50 -6.91
CA LYS A 115 2.41 9.33 -7.55
C LYS A 115 1.94 8.04 -6.88
N LEU A 116 1.24 7.20 -7.63
CA LEU A 116 0.86 5.86 -7.21
C LEU A 116 1.81 4.85 -7.86
N PHE A 117 2.42 4.01 -7.04
CA PHE A 117 3.27 2.91 -7.49
C PHE A 117 2.50 1.61 -7.33
N GLY A 118 2.24 0.91 -8.43
CA GLY A 118 1.71 -0.44 -8.40
C GLY A 118 2.87 -1.43 -8.28
N THR A 119 3.06 -1.97 -7.09
CA THR A 119 4.16 -2.90 -6.79
C THR A 119 3.63 -4.33 -6.67
N PRO A 120 3.98 -5.22 -7.62
CA PRO A 120 3.52 -6.59 -7.65
C PRO A 120 4.25 -7.45 -6.62
N ALA A 121 3.73 -8.66 -6.38
CA ALA A 121 4.41 -9.71 -5.63
C ALA A 121 4.81 -9.42 -4.16
N GLU A 122 3.95 -8.75 -3.39
CA GLU A 122 4.12 -8.59 -1.93
C GLU A 122 4.27 -9.93 -1.16
N ALA A 123 3.91 -11.05 -1.77
CA ALA A 123 4.11 -12.39 -1.25
C ALA A 123 5.23 -13.14 -2.01
N GLY A 124 6.48 -12.71 -1.87
CA GLY A 124 7.60 -13.32 -2.59
C GLY A 124 8.93 -13.41 -1.83
N THR A 125 9.04 -12.82 -0.64
CA THR A 125 10.23 -12.92 0.21
C THR A 125 9.79 -12.82 1.66
N PHE A 126 10.18 -13.79 2.48
CA PHE A 126 9.87 -13.78 3.90
C PHE A 126 11.14 -13.45 4.71
N LEU A 127 10.99 -12.63 5.74
CA LEU A 127 12.03 -12.41 6.73
C LEU A 127 11.80 -13.38 7.89
N VAL A 128 12.82 -14.18 8.21
CA VAL A 128 12.85 -14.90 9.49
C VAL A 128 13.49 -13.98 10.52
N ARG A 129 12.84 -13.83 11.68
CA ARG A 129 13.28 -12.94 12.76
C ARG A 129 13.50 -13.74 14.04
N GLY A 130 14.59 -13.42 14.73
CA GLY A 130 14.98 -14.00 16.01
C GLY A 130 15.43 -12.86 16.93
N LYS A 131 15.28 -13.04 18.25
CA LYS A 131 15.66 -12.00 19.22
C LYS A 131 17.16 -11.76 19.26
N THR A 132 17.94 -12.75 18.82
CA THR A 132 19.39 -12.71 18.70
C THR A 132 19.81 -13.45 17.43
N MET A 133 21.06 -13.24 17.00
CA MET A 133 21.64 -14.05 15.91
C MET A 133 21.69 -15.55 16.24
N LYS A 134 21.84 -15.91 17.52
CA LYS A 134 21.78 -17.30 17.95
C LYS A 134 20.40 -17.91 17.74
N ASP A 135 19.33 -17.16 18.03
CA ASP A 135 17.96 -17.63 17.75
C ASP A 135 17.74 -17.81 16.25
N MET A 136 18.34 -16.96 15.42
CA MET A 136 18.27 -17.06 13.97
C MET A 136 18.95 -18.33 13.43
N GLU A 137 20.13 -18.69 13.96
CA GLU A 137 20.82 -19.94 13.61
C GLU A 137 19.97 -21.19 13.91
N GLU A 138 19.18 -21.14 14.99
CA GLU A 138 18.27 -22.24 15.35
C GLU A 138 16.96 -22.22 14.55
N LEU A 139 16.44 -21.03 14.23
CA LEU A 139 15.13 -20.85 13.62
C LEU A 139 15.13 -21.07 12.10
N GLN A 140 16.16 -20.59 11.39
CA GLN A 140 16.29 -20.76 9.93
C GLN A 140 16.10 -22.21 9.45
N PRO A 141 16.81 -23.22 9.99
CA PRO A 141 16.64 -24.60 9.54
C PRO A 141 15.25 -25.17 9.85
N ARG A 142 14.56 -24.67 10.89
CA ARG A 142 13.20 -25.09 11.22
C ARG A 142 12.19 -24.53 10.22
N VAL A 143 12.32 -23.25 9.89
CA VAL A 143 11.47 -22.59 8.89
C VAL A 143 11.67 -23.24 7.52
N GLN A 144 12.92 -23.52 7.13
CA GLN A 144 13.22 -24.24 5.90
C GLN A 144 12.51 -25.60 5.83
N LYS A 145 12.58 -26.40 6.91
CA LYS A 145 11.89 -27.69 6.97
C LYS A 145 10.37 -27.57 6.85
N CYS A 146 9.76 -26.48 7.33
CA CYS A 146 8.33 -26.23 7.13
C CYS A 146 7.99 -26.03 5.64
N PHE A 147 8.80 -25.26 4.92
CA PHE A 147 8.61 -25.05 3.47
C PHE A 147 8.86 -26.32 2.66
N GLU A 148 9.89 -27.10 3.00
CA GLU A 148 10.18 -28.40 2.39
C GLU A 148 9.05 -29.39 2.63
N ALA A 149 8.56 -29.51 3.87
CA ALA A 149 7.44 -30.38 4.20
C ALA A 149 6.13 -29.98 3.49
N ALA A 150 5.88 -28.67 3.34
CA ALA A 150 4.73 -28.18 2.59
C ALA A 150 4.85 -28.50 1.08
N ALA A 151 6.06 -28.40 0.53
CA ALA A 151 6.33 -28.78 -0.86
C ALA A 151 6.09 -30.28 -1.09
N ASP A 152 6.63 -31.12 -0.20
CA ASP A 152 6.45 -32.58 -0.24
C ASP A 152 4.97 -32.97 -0.13
N ALA A 153 4.23 -32.36 0.80
CA ALA A 153 2.81 -32.66 1.03
C ALA A 153 1.91 -32.25 -0.14
N THR A 154 2.32 -31.27 -0.93
CA THR A 154 1.51 -30.70 -2.03
C THR A 154 1.97 -31.14 -3.41
N GLY A 155 3.14 -31.78 -3.53
CA GLY A 155 3.79 -32.09 -4.80
C GLY A 155 4.41 -30.86 -5.49
N ALA A 156 4.46 -29.71 -4.81
CA ALA A 156 5.12 -28.50 -5.31
C ALA A 156 6.65 -28.63 -5.21
N LYS A 157 7.38 -27.82 -5.98
CA LYS A 157 8.85 -27.71 -5.88
C LYS A 157 9.22 -26.40 -5.16
N ALA A 158 9.92 -26.48 -4.03
CA ALA A 158 10.46 -25.33 -3.34
C ALA A 158 11.95 -25.15 -3.64
N LYS A 159 12.36 -23.92 -4.00
CA LYS A 159 13.76 -23.49 -4.05
C LYS A 159 13.93 -22.35 -3.05
N ILE A 160 14.62 -22.63 -1.95
CA ILE A 160 14.84 -21.66 -0.86
C ILE A 160 16.24 -21.07 -1.01
N THR A 161 16.35 -19.74 -0.99
CA THR A 161 17.63 -19.02 -1.07
C THR A 161 17.70 -18.05 0.10
N TRP A 162 18.69 -18.23 0.97
CA TRP A 162 18.95 -17.32 2.09
C TRP A 162 19.90 -16.22 1.64
N LYS A 163 19.58 -14.96 1.98
CA LYS A 163 20.47 -13.80 1.80
C LYS A 163 21.19 -13.50 3.11
N ASP A 164 22.27 -12.71 3.05
CA ASP A 164 23.04 -12.32 4.24
C ASP A 164 22.12 -11.70 5.30
N ALA A 165 22.29 -12.16 6.55
CA ALA A 165 21.48 -11.73 7.66
C ALA A 165 21.89 -10.33 8.12
N VAL A 166 20.93 -9.39 8.13
CA VAL A 166 21.07 -8.10 8.80
C VAL A 166 20.29 -8.18 10.11
N TYR A 167 20.98 -8.02 11.23
CA TYR A 167 20.37 -8.06 12.57
C TYR A 167 19.99 -6.65 13.02
N GLU A 168 18.74 -6.49 13.42
CA GLU A 168 18.25 -5.31 14.13
C GLU A 168 17.39 -5.80 15.30
N ASP A 169 17.69 -5.35 16.52
CA ASP A 169 16.96 -5.73 17.73
C ASP A 169 15.55 -5.12 17.70
N GLN A 170 14.55 -5.95 17.40
CA GLN A 170 13.16 -5.52 17.33
C GLN A 170 12.34 -6.17 18.44
N ASN A 171 12.27 -5.47 19.59
CA ASN A 171 11.40 -5.84 20.68
C ASN A 171 9.91 -5.59 20.32
N ASN A 172 9.15 -6.68 20.20
CA ASN A 172 7.68 -6.75 20.31
C ASN A 172 6.83 -5.79 19.46
N ILE A 173 6.81 -5.96 18.14
CA ILE A 173 5.78 -5.35 17.29
C ILE A 173 5.23 -6.39 16.31
N PHE A 174 3.90 -6.45 16.17
CA PHE A 174 3.24 -7.11 15.04
C PHE A 174 3.90 -6.63 13.74
N SER A 175 4.58 -7.52 13.03
CA SER A 175 5.43 -7.09 11.92
C SER A 175 5.38 -8.05 10.74
N GLY A 176 5.15 -7.48 9.56
CA GLY A 176 5.38 -8.07 8.26
C GLY A 176 6.41 -7.24 7.49
N SER A 177 7.03 -7.82 6.48
CA SER A 177 7.82 -7.06 5.49
C SER A 177 6.87 -6.47 4.45
N THR A 178 7.04 -5.19 4.16
CA THR A 178 6.35 -4.48 3.08
C THR A 178 7.39 -3.65 2.33
N ASP A 179 7.20 -3.48 1.03
CA ASP A 179 8.04 -2.60 0.21
C ASP A 179 8.00 -1.14 0.66
N GLN A 180 6.96 -0.73 1.41
CA GLN A 180 6.85 0.58 2.04
C GLN A 180 8.02 0.84 2.99
N GLY A 181 8.61 -0.21 3.58
CA GLY A 181 9.84 -0.10 4.35
C GLY A 181 10.98 0.51 3.53
N ASN A 182 11.17 0.05 2.29
CA ASN A 182 12.20 0.58 1.38
C ASN A 182 11.96 2.06 1.04
N VAL A 183 10.70 2.44 0.83
CA VAL A 183 10.31 3.84 0.54
C VAL A 183 10.60 4.74 1.75
N THR A 184 10.34 4.25 2.96
CA THR A 184 10.55 5.02 4.21
C THR A 184 12.02 5.31 4.54
N TYR A 185 13.00 4.74 3.83
CA TYR A 185 14.40 5.20 3.94
C TYR A 185 14.64 6.52 3.19
N LEU A 186 13.86 6.77 2.15
CA LEU A 186 14.07 7.89 1.24
C LEU A 186 13.17 9.08 1.57
N VAL A 187 11.92 8.83 1.93
CA VAL A 187 10.89 9.84 2.20
C VAL A 187 10.08 9.52 3.46
N PRO A 188 9.44 10.51 4.10
CA PRO A 188 8.48 10.23 5.17
C PRO A 188 7.37 9.30 4.64
N GLY A 189 7.03 8.27 5.41
CA GLY A 189 6.01 7.30 5.02
C GLY A 189 5.06 6.98 6.17
N PHE A 190 3.83 6.64 5.80
CA PHE A 190 2.79 6.17 6.70
C PHE A 190 2.24 4.84 6.15
N HIS A 191 2.08 3.83 7.00
CA HIS A 191 1.56 2.51 6.63
C HIS A 191 0.45 2.10 7.60
N PRO A 192 -0.81 2.47 7.33
CA PRO A 192 -1.92 2.13 8.21
C PRO A 192 -2.23 0.63 8.17
N VAL A 193 -2.50 0.04 9.34
CA VAL A 193 -3.05 -1.31 9.48
C VAL A 193 -4.48 -1.20 9.98
N TYR A 194 -5.41 -1.94 9.36
CA TYR A 194 -6.82 -1.93 9.71
C TYR A 194 -7.41 -3.34 9.68
N ASP A 195 -8.50 -3.54 10.41
CA ASP A 195 -9.24 -4.80 10.46
C ASP A 195 -10.29 -4.84 9.35
N ILE A 196 -10.26 -5.87 8.52
CA ILE A 196 -11.24 -6.09 7.44
C ILE A 196 -12.57 -6.66 7.96
N ARG A 197 -12.68 -6.90 9.28
CA ARG A 197 -13.87 -7.44 9.96
C ARG A 197 -14.28 -8.78 9.36
N SER A 198 -13.30 -9.67 9.22
CA SER A 198 -13.54 -11.00 8.68
C SER A 198 -14.60 -11.75 9.51
N PRO A 199 -15.57 -12.43 8.87
CA PRO A 199 -16.58 -13.22 9.57
C PRO A 199 -16.00 -14.49 10.22
N ILE A 200 -14.76 -14.85 9.88
CA ILE A 200 -14.03 -15.99 10.42
C ILE A 200 -12.65 -15.55 10.95
N PRO A 201 -12.09 -16.22 11.97
CA PRO A 201 -10.74 -15.95 12.43
C PRO A 201 -9.72 -16.34 11.36
N VAL A 202 -9.19 -15.34 10.65
CA VAL A 202 -8.26 -15.53 9.53
C VAL A 202 -7.29 -14.35 9.48
N ILE A 203 -6.06 -14.63 9.08
CA ILE A 203 -5.00 -13.62 8.90
C ILE A 203 -4.50 -13.61 7.46
N ASN A 204 -3.81 -12.53 7.07
CA ASN A 204 -3.13 -12.46 5.79
C ASN A 204 -2.20 -13.67 5.59
N HIS A 205 -2.05 -14.11 4.33
CA HIS A 205 -1.34 -15.33 3.91
C HIS A 205 -2.03 -16.68 4.18
N GLN A 206 -3.30 -16.68 4.58
CA GLN A 206 -4.13 -17.88 4.61
C GLN A 206 -5.03 -17.95 3.37
N ARG A 207 -5.34 -19.15 2.89
CA ARG A 207 -6.19 -19.35 1.71
C ARG A 207 -7.59 -18.75 1.94
N GLU A 208 -8.08 -18.86 3.16
CA GLU A 208 -9.36 -18.38 3.65
C GLU A 208 -9.41 -16.85 3.75
N PHE A 209 -8.26 -16.15 3.70
CA PHE A 209 -8.20 -14.69 3.76
C PHE A 209 -8.72 -14.07 2.46
N ALA A 210 -8.42 -14.70 1.32
CA ALA A 210 -8.86 -14.23 0.00
C ALA A 210 -10.38 -14.03 -0.12
N PRO A 211 -11.26 -14.99 0.25
CA PRO A 211 -12.70 -14.75 0.26
C PRO A 211 -13.13 -13.72 1.33
N ALA A 212 -12.44 -13.62 2.47
CA ALA A 212 -12.74 -12.61 3.49
C ALA A 212 -12.53 -11.17 2.96
N CYS A 213 -11.49 -10.96 2.15
CA CYS A 213 -11.20 -9.68 1.48
C CYS A 213 -12.25 -9.27 0.44
N LYS A 214 -13.09 -10.19 -0.05
CA LYS A 214 -14.12 -9.88 -1.05
C LYS A 214 -15.45 -9.42 -0.45
N THR A 215 -15.57 -9.42 0.88
CA THR A 215 -16.82 -9.03 1.54
C THR A 215 -17.08 -7.53 1.42
N LYS A 216 -18.35 -7.14 1.37
CA LYS A 216 -18.73 -5.71 1.40
C LYS A 216 -18.23 -5.02 2.67
N THR A 217 -18.20 -5.73 3.79
CA THR A 217 -17.66 -5.20 5.05
C THR A 217 -16.17 -4.89 4.93
N ALA A 218 -15.37 -5.81 4.39
CA ALA A 218 -13.95 -5.58 4.14
C ALA A 218 -13.70 -4.38 3.21
N HIS A 219 -14.54 -4.23 2.19
CA HIS A 219 -14.52 -3.06 1.31
C HIS A 219 -14.81 -1.76 2.06
N GLN A 220 -15.88 -1.72 2.87
CA GLN A 220 -16.23 -0.54 3.65
C GLN A 220 -15.13 -0.12 4.63
N GLU A 221 -14.49 -1.08 5.31
CA GLU A 221 -13.35 -0.78 6.19
C GLU A 221 -12.13 -0.29 5.40
N THR A 222 -11.93 -0.83 4.19
CA THR A 222 -10.89 -0.37 3.27
C THR A 222 -11.12 1.07 2.84
N ILE A 223 -12.35 1.45 2.49
CA ILE A 223 -12.69 2.84 2.15
C ILE A 223 -12.49 3.77 3.34
N LYS A 224 -12.84 3.37 4.57
CA LYS A 224 -12.55 4.17 5.77
C LYS A 224 -11.05 4.39 5.98
N ALA A 225 -10.25 3.34 5.83
CA ALA A 225 -8.79 3.43 5.93
C ALA A 225 -8.21 4.33 4.82
N THR A 226 -8.73 4.20 3.60
CA THR A 226 -8.39 5.02 2.43
C THR A 226 -8.64 6.50 2.72
N SER A 227 -9.82 6.82 3.25
CA SER A 227 -10.21 8.17 3.65
C SER A 227 -9.25 8.74 4.69
N GLY A 228 -8.92 7.99 5.75
CA GLY A 228 -7.95 8.44 6.76
C GLY A 228 -6.56 8.72 6.17
N MET A 229 -6.06 7.81 5.33
CA MET A 229 -4.76 7.97 4.65
C MET A 229 -4.76 9.19 3.72
N THR A 230 -5.87 9.42 3.01
CA THR A 230 -6.03 10.56 2.11
C THR A 230 -6.03 11.88 2.87
N LEU A 231 -6.72 11.95 4.02
CA LEU A 231 -6.75 13.17 4.83
C LEU A 231 -5.37 13.50 5.41
N VAL A 232 -4.60 12.50 5.86
CA VAL A 232 -3.22 12.72 6.31
C VAL A 232 -2.33 13.20 5.15
N GLY A 233 -2.48 12.62 3.96
CA GLY A 233 -1.78 13.10 2.77
C GLY A 233 -2.19 14.53 2.41
N LEU A 234 -3.48 14.84 2.52
CA LEU A 234 -4.01 16.17 2.27
C LEU A 234 -3.41 17.20 3.24
N ASP A 235 -3.38 16.91 4.54
CA ASP A 235 -2.73 17.76 5.55
C ASP A 235 -1.29 18.08 5.16
N PHE A 236 -0.52 17.08 4.69
CA PHE A 236 0.84 17.30 4.21
C PHE A 236 0.92 18.22 2.97
N LEU A 237 -0.09 18.21 2.10
CA LEU A 237 -0.13 19.07 0.91
C LEU A 237 -0.56 20.50 1.20
N ILE A 238 -1.44 20.72 2.18
CA ILE A 238 -2.07 22.03 2.40
C ILE A 238 -1.52 22.75 3.63
N ASP A 239 -1.08 22.03 4.66
CA ASP A 239 -0.50 22.61 5.87
C ASP A 239 1.02 22.63 5.74
N ALA A 240 1.59 23.83 5.63
CA ALA A 240 3.03 24.03 5.51
C ALA A 240 3.79 23.71 6.81
N GLU A 241 3.18 23.96 7.96
CA GLU A 241 3.80 23.72 9.27
C GLU A 241 3.78 22.22 9.59
N PHE A 242 2.67 21.53 9.34
CA PHE A 242 2.61 20.07 9.45
C PHE A 242 3.63 19.39 8.53
N ALA A 243 3.70 19.80 7.26
CA ALA A 243 4.68 19.24 6.32
C ALA A 243 6.14 19.49 6.74
N LYS A 244 6.42 20.66 7.34
CA LYS A 244 7.73 20.98 7.91
C LYS A 244 8.05 20.04 9.08
N GLN A 245 7.11 19.85 10.02
CA GLN A 245 7.29 18.95 11.15
C GLN A 245 7.54 17.50 10.71
N VAL A 246 6.79 17.01 9.72
CA VAL A 246 7.00 15.67 9.13
C VAL A 246 8.40 15.53 8.55
N LYS A 247 8.86 16.53 7.77
CA LYS A 247 10.22 16.52 7.18
C LYS A 247 11.33 16.60 8.22
N GLU A 248 11.17 17.44 9.25
CA GLU A 248 12.13 17.58 10.34
C GLU A 248 12.20 16.31 11.19
N SER A 249 11.06 15.70 11.50
CA SER A 249 11.00 14.42 12.20
C SER A 249 11.71 13.33 11.41
N PHE A 250 11.43 13.23 10.12
CA PHE A 250 12.07 12.29 9.21
C PHE A 250 13.58 12.49 9.11
N ALA A 251 14.05 13.74 9.07
CA ALA A 251 15.48 14.04 9.03
C ALA A 251 16.20 13.62 10.33
N LYS A 252 15.51 13.70 11.48
CA LYS A 252 16.04 13.28 12.79
C LYS A 252 16.04 11.76 12.96
N SER A 253 15.17 11.03 12.26
CA SER A 253 15.06 9.57 12.35
C SER A 253 16.04 8.82 11.43
N LYS A 254 16.76 9.51 10.54
CA LYS A 254 17.84 8.91 9.77
C LYS A 254 19.03 8.67 10.69
N LEU A 255 19.14 7.45 11.21
CA LEU A 255 20.32 6.90 11.88
C LEU A 255 21.53 6.88 10.93
#